data_AF-A0A3M2TPH4-F1
#
_entry.id   AF-A0A3M2TPH4-F1
#
_cell.length_a   1.000
_cell.length_b   1.000
_cell.length_c   1.000
_cell.angle_alpha   90.00
_cell.angle_beta   90.00
_cell.angle_gamma   90.00
#
_symmetry.space_group_name_H-M   'P 1'
#
loop_
_entity.id
_entity.type
_entity.pdbx_description
1 polymer ?
#
loop_
_entity_poly.entity_id
_entity_poly.type
_entity_poly.pdbx_seq_one_letter_code
_entity_poly.pdbx_strand_id
1 'polypeptide(L)'
;MELMHMIEHTLDANPDAALEAALAECAREPIRIPGAIQPHGVLLSVAGDPLCIEQVSANCAKSLGLESAELLGQPLSILLSAAHSMLINQAYSQPAMPNSDPIRLTVRAVDYNASLSRAGDVLIIELEPFVEAAHEQSRIITRVLRNLQAATTLETLFDIGVHEIQALTGYDRVMIYRFEPEGHGKVVA
;
A
#
# COMPACT_ATOMS: atom_id res chain seq x y z
N MET A 1 15.17 -55.80 4.23
CA MET A 1 15.19 -55.34 5.63
C MET A 1 15.68 -53.89 5.76
N GLU A 2 15.80 -53.12 4.66
CA GLU A 2 16.28 -51.73 4.67
C GLU A 2 15.23 -50.71 4.21
N LEU A 3 14.08 -51.13 3.65
CA LEU A 3 13.02 -50.20 3.26
C LEU A 3 12.08 -49.77 4.40
N MET A 4 12.08 -50.50 5.52
CA MET A 4 11.23 -50.17 6.68
C MET A 4 11.89 -49.13 7.60
N HIS A 5 13.21 -48.98 7.54
CA HIS A 5 13.97 -48.04 8.37
C HIS A 5 14.07 -46.63 7.76
N MET A 6 13.68 -46.47 6.50
CA MET A 6 13.69 -45.19 5.79
C MET A 6 12.36 -44.41 5.92
N ILE A 7 11.32 -45.04 6.47
CA ILE A 7 10.01 -44.42 6.73
C ILE A 7 9.90 -43.94 8.19
N GLU A 8 10.63 -44.54 9.13
CA GLU A 8 10.63 -44.13 10.54
C GLU A 8 11.30 -42.77 10.77
N HIS A 9 12.31 -42.41 9.97
CA HIS A 9 13.04 -41.14 10.14
C HIS A 9 12.28 -39.88 9.70
N THR A 10 11.12 -40.00 9.07
CA THR A 10 10.31 -38.85 8.61
C THR A 10 9.18 -38.48 9.58
N LEU A 11 8.97 -39.26 10.65
CA LEU A 11 7.92 -39.02 11.66
C LEU A 11 8.45 -38.43 12.99
N ASP A 12 9.77 -38.23 13.11
CA ASP A 12 10.44 -37.70 14.32
C ASP A 12 10.62 -36.17 14.34
N ALA A 13 10.05 -35.44 13.37
CA ALA A 13 9.99 -33.99 13.47
C ALA A 13 8.97 -33.63 14.56
N ASN A 14 9.45 -33.23 15.75
CA ASN A 14 8.60 -32.59 16.76
C ASN A 14 7.82 -31.45 16.06
N PRO A 15 6.47 -31.54 15.96
CA PRO A 15 5.69 -30.59 15.17
C PRO A 15 5.90 -29.14 15.63
N ASP A 16 6.23 -28.94 16.90
CA ASP A 16 6.58 -27.63 17.46
C ASP A 16 7.91 -27.11 16.89
N ALA A 17 8.93 -27.97 16.71
CA ALA A 17 10.22 -27.56 16.13
C ALA A 17 10.11 -27.23 14.64
N ALA A 18 9.25 -27.94 13.90
CA ALA A 18 8.96 -27.65 12.50
C ALA A 18 8.19 -26.33 12.34
N LEU A 19 7.23 -26.04 13.23
CA LEU A 19 6.49 -24.79 13.26
C LEU A 19 7.40 -23.60 13.60
N GLU A 20 8.25 -23.72 14.63
CA GLU A 20 9.21 -22.68 15.01
C GLU A 20 10.20 -22.38 13.87
N ALA A 21 10.70 -23.42 13.19
CA ALA A 21 11.56 -23.24 12.02
C ALA A 21 10.83 -22.51 10.87
N ALA A 22 9.57 -22.84 10.62
CA ALA A 22 8.76 -22.15 9.60
C ALA A 22 8.49 -20.68 9.97
N LEU A 23 8.16 -20.39 11.24
CA LEU A 23 7.97 -19.02 11.73
C LEU A 23 9.27 -18.20 11.63
N ALA A 24 10.41 -18.81 11.97
CA ALA A 24 11.71 -18.17 11.84
C ALA A 24 12.09 -17.87 10.38
N GLU A 25 11.65 -18.70 9.43
CA GLU A 25 11.82 -18.44 7.99
C GLU A 25 10.87 -17.32 7.51
N CYS A 26 9.59 -17.38 7.87
CA CYS A 26 8.62 -16.31 7.58
C CYS A 26 9.08 -14.96 8.12
N ALA A 27 9.65 -14.91 9.32
CA ALA A 27 10.18 -13.69 9.93
C ALA A 27 11.37 -13.08 9.16
N ARG A 28 12.02 -13.86 8.28
CA ARG A 28 13.16 -13.44 7.46
C ARG A 28 12.78 -13.09 6.02
N GLU A 29 11.51 -13.25 5.64
CA GLU A 29 11.04 -12.89 4.30
C GLU A 29 11.25 -11.39 4.05
N PRO A 30 11.90 -10.99 2.93
CA PRO A 30 12.16 -9.60 2.61
C PRO A 30 10.91 -8.90 2.05
N ILE A 31 9.82 -8.85 2.84
CA ILE A 31 8.52 -8.27 2.44
C ILE A 31 8.59 -6.78 2.06
N ARG A 32 9.67 -6.08 2.42
CA ARG A 32 9.89 -4.66 2.06
C ARG A 32 10.45 -4.47 0.66
N ILE A 33 10.93 -5.53 0.01
CA ILE A 33 11.53 -5.48 -1.34
C ILE A 33 10.96 -6.62 -2.19
N PRO A 34 9.63 -6.70 -2.37
CA PRO A 34 9.00 -7.81 -3.07
C PRO A 34 9.33 -7.83 -4.57
N GLY A 35 9.87 -6.73 -5.12
CA GLY A 35 10.17 -6.61 -6.56
C GLY A 35 8.92 -6.54 -7.46
N ALA A 36 7.73 -6.44 -6.87
CA ALA A 36 6.46 -6.36 -7.56
C ALA A 36 5.50 -5.41 -6.82
N ILE A 37 4.49 -4.92 -7.53
CA ILE A 37 3.42 -4.09 -6.98
C ILE A 37 2.07 -4.79 -7.12
N GLN A 38 1.06 -4.30 -6.41
CA GLN A 38 -0.32 -4.65 -6.72
C GLN A 38 -0.73 -4.04 -8.07
N PRO A 39 -1.52 -4.74 -8.91
CA PRO A 39 -1.71 -4.37 -10.32
C PRO A 39 -2.72 -3.25 -10.57
N HIS A 40 -3.36 -2.72 -9.52
CA HIS A 40 -4.43 -1.73 -9.63
C HIS A 40 -3.91 -0.30 -9.89
N GLY A 41 -2.63 -0.05 -9.62
CA GLY A 41 -1.94 1.22 -9.91
C GLY A 41 -0.65 1.01 -10.71
N VAL A 42 0.10 2.09 -10.92
CA VAL A 42 1.42 2.08 -11.56
C VAL A 42 2.42 2.73 -10.63
N LEU A 43 3.62 2.17 -10.53
CA LEU A 43 4.71 2.76 -9.75
C LEU A 43 5.79 3.27 -10.69
N LEU A 44 6.27 4.49 -10.45
CA LEU A 44 7.47 5.04 -11.06
C LEU A 44 8.46 5.43 -9.97
N SER A 45 9.75 5.30 -10.25
CA SER A 45 10.79 5.99 -9.49
C SER A 45 11.48 7.00 -10.40
N VAL A 46 11.66 8.21 -9.89
CA VAL A 46 12.31 9.31 -10.62
C VAL A 46 13.39 9.97 -9.77
N ALA A 47 14.47 10.38 -10.41
CA ALA A 47 15.56 11.09 -9.76
C ALA A 47 16.29 12.03 -10.74
N GLY A 48 17.13 12.90 -10.20
CA GLY A 48 17.97 13.82 -10.98
C GLY A 48 17.38 15.22 -11.19
N ASP A 49 18.11 16.04 -11.94
CA ASP A 49 17.70 17.37 -12.40
C ASP A 49 18.08 17.52 -13.88
N PRO A 50 17.14 17.36 -14.82
CA PRO A 50 15.70 17.15 -14.61
C PRO A 50 15.37 15.76 -14.04
N LEU A 51 14.17 15.61 -13.44
CA LEU A 51 13.66 14.33 -12.98
C LEU A 51 13.46 13.35 -14.15
N CYS A 52 14.21 12.24 -14.14
CA CYS A 52 14.14 11.17 -15.12
C CYS A 52 13.59 9.89 -14.50
N ILE A 53 12.86 9.10 -15.30
CA ILE A 53 12.26 7.83 -14.89
C ILE A 53 13.36 6.76 -14.82
N GLU A 54 13.70 6.32 -13.61
CA GLU A 54 14.70 5.28 -13.38
C GLU A 54 14.06 3.89 -13.39
N GLN A 55 12.84 3.76 -12.85
CA GLN A 55 12.07 2.52 -12.86
C GLN A 55 10.60 2.80 -13.14
N VAL A 56 9.94 1.81 -13.72
CA VAL A 56 8.50 1.79 -13.94
C VAL A 56 7.97 0.38 -13.78
N SER A 57 6.80 0.21 -13.15
CA SER A 57 6.17 -1.09 -13.01
C SER A 57 5.78 -1.68 -14.37
N ALA A 58 5.87 -3.01 -14.50
CA ALA A 58 5.67 -3.72 -15.76
C ALA A 58 4.25 -3.56 -16.37
N ASN A 59 3.26 -3.15 -15.58
CA ASN A 59 1.90 -2.91 -16.04
C ASN A 59 1.67 -1.51 -16.64
N CYS A 60 2.71 -0.67 -16.78
CA CYS A 60 2.59 0.67 -17.36
C CYS A 60 1.99 0.69 -18.78
N ALA A 61 2.27 -0.30 -19.62
CA ALA A 61 1.66 -0.39 -20.95
C ALA A 61 0.14 -0.49 -20.89
N LYS A 62 -0.39 -1.24 -19.91
CA LYS A 62 -1.84 -1.40 -19.73
C LYS A 62 -2.50 -0.13 -19.18
N SER A 63 -1.87 0.52 -18.21
CA SER A 63 -2.46 1.66 -17.50
C SER A 63 -2.17 3.00 -18.17
N LEU A 64 -0.91 3.26 -18.53
CA LEU A 64 -0.45 4.52 -19.15
C LEU A 64 -0.45 4.46 -20.69
N GLY A 65 -0.59 3.26 -21.28
CA GLY A 65 -0.54 3.06 -22.73
C GLY A 65 0.85 3.22 -23.36
N LEU A 66 1.92 3.20 -22.54
CA LEU A 66 3.31 3.37 -22.96
C LEU A 66 4.12 2.18 -22.44
N GLU A 67 4.96 1.62 -23.31
CA GLU A 67 5.84 0.51 -22.95
C GLU A 67 6.95 0.98 -22.00
N SER A 68 7.44 0.08 -21.14
CA SER A 68 8.52 0.42 -20.20
C SER A 68 9.76 0.96 -20.91
N ALA A 69 10.09 0.41 -22.09
CA ALA A 69 11.20 0.85 -22.92
C ALA A 69 11.04 2.29 -23.45
N GLU A 70 9.82 2.80 -23.57
CA GLU A 70 9.54 4.19 -23.97
C GLU A 70 9.67 5.17 -22.79
N LEU A 71 9.60 4.66 -21.55
CA LEU A 71 9.59 5.47 -20.34
C LEU A 71 10.96 5.51 -19.65
N LEU A 72 11.66 4.39 -19.60
CA LEU A 72 12.93 4.27 -18.88
C LEU A 72 13.99 5.24 -19.44
N GLY A 73 14.61 6.00 -18.53
CA GLY A 73 15.61 7.02 -18.83
C GLY A 73 15.05 8.32 -19.43
N GLN A 74 13.75 8.41 -19.69
CA GLN A 74 13.13 9.63 -20.20
C GLN A 74 12.81 10.61 -19.05
N PRO A 75 12.75 11.92 -19.33
CA PRO A 75 12.30 12.89 -18.34
C PRO A 75 10.82 12.65 -18.00
N LEU A 76 10.45 12.78 -16.72
CA LEU A 76 9.06 12.59 -16.26
C LEU A 76 8.05 13.46 -17.01
N SER A 77 8.49 14.61 -17.52
CA SER A 77 7.67 15.54 -18.30
C SER A 77 7.08 14.95 -19.59
N ILE A 78 7.53 13.79 -20.08
CA ILE A 78 6.85 13.11 -21.20
C ILE A 78 5.44 12.62 -20.82
N LEU A 79 5.20 12.36 -19.53
CA LEU A 79 3.92 11.86 -19.01
C LEU A 79 2.99 12.99 -18.56
N LEU A 80 3.54 14.17 -18.27
CA LEU A 80 2.86 15.21 -17.50
C LEU A 80 2.73 16.51 -18.29
N SER A 81 1.68 17.27 -17.99
CA SER A 81 1.60 18.67 -18.42
C SER A 81 2.71 19.50 -17.75
N ALA A 82 3.00 20.69 -18.29
CA ALA A 82 3.95 21.61 -17.67
C ALA A 82 3.56 21.96 -16.22
N ALA A 83 2.25 22.16 -15.96
CA ALA A 83 1.74 22.44 -14.63
C ALA A 83 1.96 21.27 -13.65
N HIS A 84 1.65 20.04 -14.07
CA HIS A 84 1.91 18.85 -13.26
C HIS A 84 3.40 18.61 -13.04
N SER A 85 4.23 18.84 -14.05
CA SER A 85 5.70 18.72 -13.94
C SER A 85 6.26 19.71 -12.90
N MET A 86 5.79 20.96 -12.91
CA MET A 86 6.17 21.95 -11.89
C MET A 86 5.76 21.53 -10.48
N LEU A 87 4.55 21.00 -10.33
CA LEU A 87 4.03 20.54 -9.05
C LEU A 87 4.89 19.39 -8.49
N ILE A 88 5.23 18.40 -9.32
CA ILE A 88 6.11 17.29 -8.92
C ILE A 88 7.52 17.78 -8.59
N ASN A 89 8.09 18.69 -9.38
CA ASN A 89 9.40 19.27 -9.09
C ASN A 89 9.42 20.03 -7.75
N GLN A 90 8.33 20.73 -7.42
CA GLN A 90 8.19 21.40 -6.13
C GLN A 90 8.11 20.39 -4.98
N ALA A 91 7.32 19.33 -5.13
CA ALA A 91 7.24 18.25 -4.14
C ALA A 91 8.61 17.56 -3.95
N TYR A 92 9.34 17.31 -5.03
CA TYR A 92 10.70 16.74 -4.99
C TYR A 92 11.69 17.65 -4.26
N SER A 93 11.58 18.96 -4.46
CA SER A 93 12.48 19.95 -3.84
C SER A 93 12.22 20.14 -2.33
N GLN A 94 11.11 19.63 -1.80
CA GLN A 94 10.71 19.77 -0.39
C GLN A 94 10.76 18.42 0.35
N PRO A 95 11.92 18.03 0.92
CA PRO A 95 12.11 16.71 1.54
C PRO A 95 11.28 16.45 2.81
N ALA A 96 10.58 17.46 3.34
CA ALA A 96 9.89 17.40 4.63
C ALA A 96 8.36 17.27 4.52
N MET A 97 7.83 16.65 3.46
CA MET A 97 6.39 16.43 3.30
C MET A 97 6.00 14.98 3.63
N PRO A 98 5.94 14.57 4.91
CA PRO A 98 5.28 13.32 5.26
C PRO A 98 3.77 13.47 5.01
N ASN A 99 3.18 12.51 4.29
CA ASN A 99 1.74 12.38 4.08
C ASN A 99 1.08 13.60 3.41
N SER A 100 1.56 14.00 2.22
CA SER A 100 0.74 14.86 1.36
C SER A 100 -0.47 14.07 0.84
N ASP A 101 -1.65 14.68 0.86
CA ASP A 101 -2.81 14.14 0.15
C ASP A 101 -2.43 13.78 -1.30
N PRO A 102 -2.96 12.68 -1.85
CA PRO A 102 -2.70 12.34 -3.24
C PRO A 102 -3.04 13.51 -4.16
N ILE A 103 -2.13 13.78 -5.11
CA ILE A 103 -2.31 14.87 -6.07
C ILE A 103 -3.00 14.31 -7.31
N ARG A 104 -4.00 15.03 -7.83
CA ARG A 104 -4.59 14.67 -9.11
C ARG A 104 -3.61 14.99 -10.24
N LEU A 105 -3.18 13.98 -10.97
CA LEU A 105 -2.40 14.10 -12.19
C LEU A 105 -3.19 13.59 -13.39
N THR A 106 -2.92 14.15 -14.56
CA THR A 106 -3.48 13.68 -15.83
C THR A 106 -2.37 13.15 -16.71
N VAL A 107 -2.50 11.91 -17.16
CA VAL A 107 -1.60 11.24 -18.11
C VAL A 107 -2.45 10.78 -19.29
N ARG A 108 -2.18 11.30 -20.49
CA ARG A 108 -2.91 10.96 -21.74
C ARG A 108 -4.45 11.01 -21.60
N ALA A 109 -4.96 12.07 -20.98
CA ALA A 109 -6.39 12.30 -20.73
C ALA A 109 -7.05 11.35 -19.71
N VAL A 110 -6.28 10.55 -18.98
CA VAL A 110 -6.74 9.78 -17.84
C VAL A 110 -6.22 10.43 -16.56
N ASP A 111 -7.10 10.59 -15.58
CA ASP A 111 -6.75 11.15 -14.30
C ASP A 111 -6.34 10.05 -13.30
N TYR A 112 -5.36 10.39 -12.48
CA TYR A 112 -4.78 9.54 -11.45
C TYR A 112 -4.68 10.30 -10.14
N ASN A 113 -4.88 9.59 -9.03
CA ASN A 113 -4.38 9.99 -7.72
C ASN A 113 -2.90 9.59 -7.64
N ALA A 114 -2.03 10.59 -7.45
CA ALA A 114 -0.59 10.39 -7.33
C ALA A 114 -0.16 10.52 -5.88
N SER A 115 0.25 9.41 -5.28
CA SER A 115 0.89 9.37 -3.97
C SER A 115 2.40 9.51 -4.16
N LEU A 116 2.99 10.45 -3.42
CA LEU A 116 4.41 10.78 -3.52
C LEU A 116 5.12 10.35 -2.24
N SER A 117 6.20 9.59 -2.38
CA SER A 117 7.08 9.28 -1.25
C SER A 117 8.54 9.38 -1.67
N ARG A 118 9.41 9.73 -0.72
CA ARG A 118 10.84 9.94 -1.00
C ARG A 118 11.68 8.89 -0.28
N ALA A 119 12.62 8.30 -1.01
CA ALA A 119 13.62 7.38 -0.48
C ALA A 119 15.01 7.86 -0.92
N GLY A 120 15.69 8.63 -0.05
CA GLY A 120 16.95 9.28 -0.40
C GLY A 120 16.75 10.33 -1.49
N ASP A 121 17.44 10.19 -2.62
CA ASP A 121 17.33 11.08 -3.80
C ASP A 121 16.35 10.58 -4.85
N VAL A 122 15.62 9.50 -4.55
CA VAL A 122 14.59 8.96 -5.43
C VAL A 122 13.22 9.39 -4.95
N LEU A 123 12.40 9.92 -5.86
CA LEU A 123 10.98 10.13 -5.67
C LEU A 123 10.21 8.94 -6.24
N ILE A 124 9.45 8.27 -5.38
CA ILE A 124 8.51 7.21 -5.77
C ILE A 124 7.15 7.87 -6.00
N ILE A 125 6.58 7.59 -7.16
CA ILE A 125 5.27 8.08 -7.59
C ILE A 125 4.38 6.86 -7.81
N GLU A 126 3.33 6.73 -7.02
CA GLU A 126 2.31 5.71 -7.19
C GLU A 126 1.05 6.33 -7.79
N LEU A 127 0.63 5.85 -8.96
CA LEU A 127 -0.52 6.32 -9.69
C LEU A 127 -1.66 5.32 -9.57
N GLU A 128 -2.74 5.72 -8.91
CA GLU A 128 -3.99 4.97 -8.86
C GLU A 128 -5.03 5.66 -9.74
N PRO A 129 -5.87 4.92 -10.50
CA PRO A 129 -6.93 5.53 -11.30
C PRO A 129 -7.80 6.45 -10.44
N PHE A 130 -8.00 7.68 -10.89
CA PHE A 130 -8.85 8.62 -10.17
C PHE A 130 -10.30 8.15 -10.21
N VAL A 131 -10.90 7.99 -9.03
CA VAL A 131 -12.33 7.74 -8.87
C VAL A 131 -12.93 8.96 -8.20
N GLU A 132 -13.92 9.57 -8.86
CA GLU A 132 -14.60 10.74 -8.30
C GLU A 132 -15.35 10.34 -7.03
N ALA A 133 -14.99 11.00 -5.92
CA ALA A 133 -15.64 10.79 -4.64
C ALA A 133 -17.10 11.25 -4.71
N ALA A 134 -18.04 10.38 -4.32
CA ALA A 134 -19.44 10.77 -4.21
C ALA A 134 -19.60 11.83 -3.10
N HIS A 135 -20.36 12.89 -3.36
CA HIS A 135 -20.60 14.01 -2.44
C HIS A 135 -21.15 13.61 -1.05
N GLU A 136 -21.67 12.39 -0.90
CA GLU A 136 -22.23 11.87 0.36
C GLU A 136 -21.17 11.52 1.42
N GLN A 137 -19.89 11.34 1.03
CA GLN A 137 -18.83 10.86 1.92
C GLN A 137 -18.56 11.81 3.10
N SER A 138 -18.65 13.13 2.91
CA SER A 138 -18.39 14.11 4.00
C SER A 138 -19.43 14.06 5.12
N ARG A 139 -20.71 13.84 4.79
CA ARG A 139 -21.78 13.70 5.79
C ARG A 139 -21.64 12.40 6.58
N ILE A 140 -21.25 11.33 5.90
CA ILE A 140 -20.98 10.03 6.53
C ILE A 140 -19.83 10.15 7.53
N ILE A 141 -18.69 10.73 7.13
CA ILE A 141 -17.54 10.93 8.01
C ILE A 141 -17.91 11.71 9.28
N THR A 142 -18.66 12.82 9.13
CA THR A 142 -19.09 13.62 10.28
C THR A 142 -19.98 12.83 11.25
N ARG A 143 -20.86 11.98 10.73
CA ARG A 143 -21.71 11.11 11.55
C ARG A 143 -20.87 10.06 12.29
N VAL A 144 -19.97 9.38 11.58
CA VAL A 144 -19.07 8.36 12.14
C VAL A 144 -18.27 8.94 13.30
N LEU A 145 -17.64 10.11 13.11
CA LEU A 145 -16.86 10.78 14.14
C LEU A 145 -17.71 11.10 15.38
N ARG A 146 -18.94 11.59 15.20
CA ARG A 146 -19.85 11.88 16.31
C ARG A 146 -20.22 10.61 17.10
N ASN A 147 -20.49 9.52 16.40
CA ASN A 147 -20.86 8.24 17.02
C ASN A 147 -19.69 7.67 17.84
N LEU A 148 -18.47 7.72 17.29
CA LEU A 148 -17.26 7.34 18.02
C LEU A 148 -17.04 8.20 19.27
N GLN A 149 -17.25 9.53 19.16
CA GLN A 149 -17.11 10.46 20.29
C GLN A 149 -18.15 10.27 21.39
N ALA A 150 -19.32 9.69 21.07
CA ALA A 150 -20.38 9.44 22.03
C ALA A 150 -20.16 8.15 22.86
N ALA A 151 -19.20 7.30 22.46
CA ALA A 151 -18.89 6.07 23.19
C ALA A 151 -18.29 6.40 24.57
N THR A 152 -18.83 5.77 25.62
CA THR A 152 -18.38 5.98 27.01
C THR A 152 -17.55 4.81 27.55
N THR A 153 -17.45 3.71 26.80
CA THR A 153 -16.64 2.54 27.11
C THR A 153 -15.82 2.12 25.90
N LEU A 154 -14.73 1.39 26.14
CA LEU A 154 -13.84 0.92 25.08
C LEU A 154 -14.53 -0.13 24.21
N GLU A 155 -15.33 -0.99 24.82
CA GLU A 155 -16.13 -2.02 24.15
C GLU A 155 -17.14 -1.37 23.18
N THR A 156 -17.89 -0.37 23.65
CA THR A 156 -18.82 0.37 22.78
C THR A 156 -18.10 1.11 21.66
N LEU A 157 -16.91 1.66 21.92
CA LEU A 157 -16.11 2.32 20.89
C LEU A 157 -15.68 1.32 19.81
N PHE A 158 -15.25 0.12 20.20
CA PHE A 158 -14.87 -0.94 19.27
C PHE A 158 -16.03 -1.39 18.41
N ASP A 159 -17.19 -1.67 19.02
CA ASP A 159 -18.39 -2.08 18.31
C ASP A 159 -18.81 -1.01 17.28
N ILE A 160 -18.85 0.27 17.69
CA ILE A 160 -19.19 1.37 16.77
C ILE A 160 -18.16 1.47 15.64
N GLY A 161 -16.86 1.37 15.94
CA GLY A 161 -15.80 1.44 14.95
C GLY A 161 -15.90 0.36 13.89
N VAL A 162 -16.09 -0.90 14.29
CA VAL A 162 -16.25 -2.03 13.37
C VAL A 162 -17.48 -1.82 12.47
N HIS A 163 -18.64 -1.48 13.05
CA HIS A 163 -19.87 -1.30 12.29
C HIS A 163 -19.80 -0.14 11.30
N GLU A 164 -19.28 1.03 11.72
CA GLU A 164 -19.20 2.20 10.84
C GLU A 164 -18.18 2.01 9.72
N ILE A 165 -17.01 1.41 10.00
CA ILE A 165 -16.03 1.10 8.94
C ILE A 165 -16.56 0.04 7.99
N GLN A 166 -17.27 -0.98 8.49
CA GLN A 166 -17.91 -1.99 7.66
C GLN A 166 -18.95 -1.37 6.73
N ALA A 167 -19.84 -0.52 7.27
CA ALA A 167 -20.85 0.17 6.49
C ALA A 167 -20.24 1.15 5.46
N LEU A 168 -19.12 1.79 5.79
CA LEU A 168 -18.43 2.73 4.91
C LEU A 168 -17.70 2.04 3.76
N THR A 169 -17.02 0.94 4.05
CA THR A 169 -16.14 0.25 3.09
C THR A 169 -16.83 -0.86 2.31
N GLY A 170 -17.92 -1.43 2.85
CA GLY A 170 -18.62 -2.56 2.26
C GLY A 170 -17.88 -3.90 2.40
N TYR A 171 -16.83 -3.98 3.21
CA TYR A 171 -16.15 -5.25 3.46
C TYR A 171 -17.06 -6.25 4.19
N ASP A 172 -16.92 -7.53 3.84
CA ASP A 172 -17.69 -8.61 4.50
C ASP A 172 -17.37 -8.73 5.99
N ARG A 173 -16.13 -8.40 6.38
CA ARG A 173 -15.64 -8.47 7.75
C ARG A 173 -14.70 -7.31 8.06
N VAL A 174 -14.95 -6.65 9.19
CA VAL A 174 -14.05 -5.67 9.81
C VAL A 174 -13.75 -6.19 11.22
N MET A 175 -12.50 -6.09 11.67
CA MET A 175 -12.07 -6.57 12.97
C MET A 175 -11.11 -5.57 13.60
N ILE A 176 -11.14 -5.43 14.93
CA ILE A 176 -10.14 -4.71 15.69
C ILE A 176 -9.18 -5.74 16.31
N TYR A 177 -7.90 -5.62 15.96
CA TYR A 177 -6.84 -6.46 16.48
C TYR A 177 -6.04 -5.72 17.54
N ARG A 178 -5.98 -6.28 18.76
CA ARG A 178 -5.18 -5.73 19.86
C ARG A 178 -3.96 -6.60 20.09
N PHE A 179 -2.78 -5.97 20.15
CA PHE A 179 -1.55 -6.63 20.57
C PHE A 179 -1.43 -6.63 22.09
N GLU A 180 -1.10 -7.79 22.65
CA GLU A 180 -0.77 -7.99 24.06
C GLU A 180 0.76 -7.80 24.28
N PRO A 181 1.24 -7.63 25.52
CA PRO A 181 2.64 -7.31 25.81
C PRO A 181 3.66 -8.29 25.21
N GLU A 182 3.29 -9.57 25.11
CA GLU A 182 4.15 -10.63 24.57
C GLU A 182 4.13 -10.69 23.03
N GLY A 183 3.45 -9.74 22.36
CA GLY A 183 3.40 -9.60 20.90
C GLY A 183 2.37 -10.49 20.20
N HIS A 184 1.72 -11.40 20.92
CA HIS A 184 0.52 -12.06 20.41
C HIS A 184 -0.63 -11.06 20.33
N GLY A 185 -1.64 -11.34 19.50
CA GLY A 185 -2.80 -10.46 19.46
C GLY A 185 -4.11 -11.20 19.38
N LYS A 186 -5.16 -10.43 19.66
CA LYS A 186 -6.51 -10.91 19.87
C LYS A 186 -7.49 -10.02 19.11
N VAL A 187 -8.47 -10.65 18.46
CA VAL A 187 -9.62 -9.93 17.91
C VAL A 187 -10.52 -9.51 19.08
N VAL A 188 -10.75 -8.21 19.22
CA VAL A 188 -11.53 -7.63 20.33
C VAL A 188 -12.90 -7.08 19.90
N ALA A 189 -13.12 -6.93 18.59
CA ALA A 189 -14.41 -6.68 17.94
C ALA A 189 -14.32 -7.10 16.47
#